data_AF-A0A5K1B630-F1
#
_entry.id   AF-A0A5K1B630-F1
#
_cell.length_a   1.000
_cell.length_b   1.000
_cell.length_c   1.000
_cell.angle_alpha   90.00
_cell.angle_beta   90.00
_cell.angle_gamma   90.00
#
_symmetry.space_group_name_H-M   'P 1'
#
loop_
_entity.id
_entity.type
_entity.pdbx_description
1 polymer ?
#
loop_
_entity_poly.entity_id
_entity_poly.type
_entity_poly.pdbx_seq_one_letter_code
_entity_poly.pdbx_strand_id
1 'polypeptide(L)' 'HAEIPIPMPKHGEVLLKLEATSLNPVDWRLQHGLLRPLLPFKFPFIP' A
#
# COMPACT_ATOMS: atom_id res chain seq x y z
N HIS A 1 6.16 -14.77 0.72
CA HIS A 1 6.17 -13.61 1.63
C HIS A 1 7.42 -12.82 1.29
N ALA A 2 7.30 -11.54 0.92
CA ALA A 2 8.47 -10.70 0.66
C ALA A 2 8.93 -10.09 1.99
N GLU A 3 10.20 -10.22 2.33
CA GLU A 3 10.78 -9.49 3.45
C GLU A 3 11.02 -8.04 3.01
N ILE A 4 10.39 -7.09 3.70
CA ILE A 4 10.42 -5.67 3.37
C ILE A 4 10.97 -4.91 4.58
N PRO A 5 11.97 -4.03 4.42
CA PRO A 5 12.48 -3.23 5.52
C PRO A 5 11.44 -2.23 6.04
N ILE A 6 11.52 -1.88 7.32
CA ILE A 6 10.66 -0.85 7.91
C ILE A 6 11.06 0.51 7.30
N PRO A 7 10.12 1.27 6.70
CA PRO A 7 10.44 2.55 6.08
C PRO A 7 10.75 3.63 7.12
N MET A 8 11.57 4.61 6.73
CA MET A 8 11.80 5.83 7.52
C MET A 8 10.84 6.94 7.05
N PRO A 9 10.06 7.57 7.95
CA PRO A 9 9.17 8.67 7.57
C PRO A 9 9.97 9.91 7.16
N LYS A 10 9.52 10.62 6.12
CA LYS A 10 10.06 11.92 5.72
C LYS A 10 9.44 13.05 6.55
N HIS A 11 9.89 14.28 6.28
CA HIS A 11 9.32 15.47 6.92
C HIS A 11 7.80 15.56 6.65
N GLY A 12 7.00 15.60 7.72
CA GLY A 12 5.54 15.67 7.65
C GLY A 12 4.82 14.32 7.56
N GLU A 13 5.55 13.21 7.52
CA GLU A 13 4.99 11.85 7.53
C GLU A 13 5.04 11.23 8.94
N VAL A 14 4.22 10.22 9.19
CA VAL A 14 4.18 9.46 10.45
C VAL A 14 4.35 7.98 10.15
N LEU A 15 5.24 7.32 10.89
CA LEU A 15 5.38 5.87 10.86
C LEU A 15 4.37 5.22 11.80
N LEU A 16 3.47 4.39 11.26
CA LEU A 16 2.43 3.72 12.01
C LEU A 16 2.73 2.22 12.14
N LYS A 17 2.66 1.70 13.37
CA LYS A 17 2.57 0.26 13.63
C LYS A 17 1.09 -0.12 13.68
N LEU A 18 0.59 -0.75 12.62
CA LEU A 18 -0.82 -1.15 12.52
C LEU A 18 -1.04 -2.51 13.21
N GLU A 19 -1.98 -2.59 14.14
CA GLU A 19 -2.47 -3.86 14.72
C GLU A 19 -3.64 -4.43 13.90
N ALA A 20 -4.36 -3.58 13.17
CA ALA A 20 -5.44 -3.95 12.26
C ALA A 20 -5.59 -2.91 11.13
N THR A 21 -6.18 -3.34 10.01
CA THR A 21 -6.58 -2.47 8.90
C THR A 21 -7.92 -2.96 8.32
N SER A 22 -8.61 -2.12 7.54
CA SER A 22 -9.83 -2.52 6.84
C SER A 22 -9.52 -3.18 5.49
N LEU A 23 -10.48 -3.94 5.00
CA LEU A 23 -10.58 -4.29 3.59
C LEU A 23 -11.77 -3.53 3.00
N ASN A 24 -11.54 -2.84 1.90
CA ASN A 24 -12.49 -1.98 1.21
C ASN A 24 -12.76 -2.53 -0.20
N PRO A 25 -13.96 -2.37 -0.77
CA PRO A 25 -14.28 -2.92 -2.11
C PRO A 25 -13.30 -2.54 -3.23
N VAL A 26 -12.61 -1.40 -3.10
CA VAL A 26 -11.61 -0.94 -4.08
C VAL A 26 -10.34 -1.79 -4.09
N ASP A 27 -10.00 -2.46 -2.99
CA ASP A 27 -8.76 -3.24 -2.87
C ASP A 27 -8.71 -4.39 -3.88
N TRP A 28 -9.85 -5.06 -4.09
CA TRP A 28 -10.01 -6.09 -5.13
C TRP A 28 -9.83 -5.52 -6.53
N ARG A 29 -10.35 -4.31 -6.79
CA ARG A 29 -10.18 -3.65 -8.09
C ARG A 29 -8.72 -3.30 -8.36
N LEU A 30 -7.99 -2.91 -7.32
CA LEU A 30 -6.57 -2.61 -7.41
C LEU A 30 -5.74 -3.88 -7.64
N GLN A 31 -6.02 -4.97 -6.90
CA GLN A 31 -5.34 -6.27 -7.08
C GLN A 31 -5.54 -6.86 -8.47
N HIS A 32 -6.76 -6.79 -9.01
CA HIS A 32 -7.06 -7.22 -10.39
C HIS A 32 -6.55 -6.25 -11.47
N GLY A 33 -6.00 -5.10 -11.07
CA GLY A 33 -5.38 -4.15 -11.97
C GLY A 33 -6.35 -3.27 -12.76
N LEU A 34 -7.63 -3.21 -12.38
CA LEU A 34 -8.62 -2.37 -13.08
C LEU A 34 -8.27 -0.88 -13.03
N LEU A 35 -7.54 -0.45 -11.99
CA LEU A 35 -7.13 0.94 -11.81
C LEU A 35 -5.75 1.27 -12.41
N ARG A 36 -5.04 0.31 -13.03
CA ARG A 36 -3.67 0.52 -13.56
C ARG A 36 -3.50 1.72 -14.49
N PRO A 37 -4.45 2.06 -15.39
CA PRO A 37 -4.30 3.23 -16.26
C PRO A 37 -4.23 4.56 -15.48
N LEU A 38 -4.83 4.62 -14.29
CA LEU A 38 -4.88 5.81 -13.44
C LEU A 38 -3.86 5.75 -12.29
N LEU A 39 -3.66 4.55 -11.73
CA LEU A 39 -2.80 4.27 -10.58
C LEU A 39 -1.85 3.12 -10.95
N PRO A 40 -0.70 3.41 -11.58
CA PRO A 40 0.24 2.40 -12.05
C PRO A 40 1.12 1.84 -10.92
N PHE A 41 0.52 1.49 -9.77
CA PHE A 41 1.23 0.91 -8.64
C PHE A 41 1.77 -0.48 -8.98
N LYS A 42 3.01 -0.75 -8.54
CA LYS A 42 3.62 -2.08 -8.59
C LYS A 42 3.63 -2.66 -7.19
N PHE A 43 3.12 -3.88 -7.05
CA PHE A 43 3.10 -4.57 -5.78
C PHE A 43 4.47 -5.23 -5.46
N PRO A 44 4.90 -5.24 -4.18
CA PRO A 44 4.26 -4.58 -3.05
C PRO A 44 4.41 -3.04 -3.11
N PHE A 45 3.32 -2.31 -2.90
CA PHE A 45 3.33 -0.84 -2.88
C PHE A 45 3.34 -0.36 -1.43
N ILE A 46 4.36 0.43 -1.09
CA ILE A 46 4.51 1.09 0.21
C ILE A 46 4.61 2.59 -0.10
N PRO A 47 3.64 3.41 0.33
CA PRO A 47 3.65 4.85 0.10
C PRO A 47 4.81 5.55 0.82
#